data_AF-A0A844HUA9-F1
#
_entry.id   AF-A0A844HUA9-F1
#
_cell.length_a   1.000
_cell.length_b   1.000
_cell.length_c   1.000
_cell.angle_alpha   90.00
_cell.angle_beta   90.00
_cell.angle_gamma   90.00
#
_symmetry.space_group_name_H-M   'P 1'
#
loop_
_entity.id
_entity.type
_entity.pdbx_description
1 polymer ?
#
loop_
_entity_poly.entity_id
_entity_poly.type
_entity_poly.pdbx_seq_one_letter_code
_entity_poly.pdbx_strand_id
1 'polypeptide(L)'
;MNMLQLVGAIMVAWVIFSMIASIYNASGVGRDDSDPATGTRSGMRVHTDHLTGIQYLSGPKGGLMMRVDTEGRPILAKEVG
;
A
#
# COMPACT_ATOMS: atom_id res chain seq x y z
N MET A 1 -37.77 9.44 -9.99
CA MET A 1 -37.11 8.23 -10.50
C MET A 1 -37.89 7.02 -10.04
N ASN A 2 -38.28 6.12 -10.95
CA ASN A 2 -39.03 4.93 -10.56
C ASN A 2 -38.10 3.83 -10.03
N MET A 3 -38.67 2.78 -9.42
CA MET A 3 -37.90 1.71 -8.77
C MET A 3 -36.93 1.00 -9.73
N LEU A 4 -37.34 0.79 -11.00
CA LEU A 4 -36.49 0.15 -12.01
C LEU A 4 -35.27 1.01 -12.36
N GLN A 5 -35.46 2.33 -12.52
CA GLN A 5 -34.37 3.28 -12.78
C GLN A 5 -33.39 3.35 -11.61
N LEU A 6 -33.89 3.31 -10.36
CA LEU A 6 -33.05 3.31 -9.16
C LEU A 6 -32.17 2.05 -9.09
N VAL A 7 -32.76 0.88 -9.28
CA VAL A 7 -32.02 -0.39 -9.28
C VAL A 7 -30.98 -0.42 -10.40
N GLY A 8 -31.35 0.03 -11.60
CA GLY A 8 -30.42 0.16 -12.73
C GLY A 8 -29.22 1.06 -12.40
N ALA A 9 -29.46 2.23 -11.80
CA ALA A 9 -28.39 3.14 -11.40
C ALA A 9 -27.45 2.54 -10.35
N ILE A 10 -27.98 1.82 -9.36
CA ILE A 10 -27.17 1.15 -8.33
C ILE A 10 -26.28 0.08 -8.95
N MET A 11 -26.81 -0.73 -9.89
CA MET A 11 -26.02 -1.77 -10.56
C MET A 11 -24.89 -1.17 -11.39
N VAL A 12 -25.15 -0.10 -12.13
CA VAL A 12 -24.11 0.62 -12.89
C VAL A 12 -23.04 1.19 -11.97
N ALA A 13 -23.43 1.81 -10.87
CA ALA A 13 -22.49 2.33 -9.87
C ALA A 13 -21.62 1.21 -9.27
N TRP A 14 -22.21 0.05 -8.98
CA TRP A 14 -21.49 -1.12 -8.47
C TRP A 14 -20.45 -1.65 -9.45
N VAL A 15 -20.80 -1.74 -10.74
CA VAL A 15 -19.87 -2.17 -11.79
C VAL A 15 -18.70 -1.19 -11.90
N ILE A 16 -18.98 0.11 -11.96
CA ILE A 16 -17.94 1.15 -12.02
C ILE A 16 -17.01 1.07 -10.80
N PHE A 17 -17.58 0.95 -9.60
CA PHE A 17 -16.80 0.81 -8.36
C PHE A 17 -15.90 -0.42 -8.40
N SER A 18 -16.42 -1.57 -8.83
CA SER A 18 -15.65 -2.81 -8.92
C SER A 18 -14.49 -2.72 -9.92
N MET A 19 -14.69 -2.05 -11.06
CA MET A 19 -13.63 -1.81 -12.05
C MET A 19 -12.52 -0.92 -11.47
N ILE A 20 -12.88 0.20 -10.83
CA ILE A 20 -11.90 1.09 -10.20
C ILE A 20 -11.11 0.35 -9.13
N ALA A 21 -11.79 -0.43 -8.27
CA ALA A 21 -11.13 -1.24 -7.25
C ALA A 21 -10.17 -2.28 -7.87
N SER A 22 -10.54 -2.91 -8.98
CA SER A 22 -9.68 -3.85 -9.70
C SER A 22 -8.42 -3.17 -10.24
N ILE A 23 -8.57 -2.01 -10.89
CA ILE A 23 -7.46 -1.21 -11.42
C ILE A 23 -6.53 -0.76 -10.28
N TYR A 24 -7.08 -0.27 -9.17
CA TYR A 24 -6.30 0.16 -8.01
C TYR A 24 -5.47 -0.98 -7.40
N ASN A 25 -6.03 -2.19 -7.35
CA ASN A 25 -5.30 -3.37 -6.88
C ASN A 25 -4.23 -3.84 -7.87
N ALA A 26 -4.48 -3.71 -9.18
CA ALA A 26 -3.54 -4.11 -10.23
C ALA A 26 -2.38 -3.12 -10.43
N SER A 27 -2.60 -1.82 -10.20
CA SER A 27 -1.61 -0.77 -10.47
C SER A 27 -0.48 -0.68 -9.45
N GLY A 28 -0.58 -1.39 -8.32
CA GLY A 28 0.43 -1.34 -7.26
C GLY A 28 0.46 -0.02 -6.50
N VAL A 29 -0.51 0.88 -6.71
CA VAL A 29 -0.56 2.19 -6.03
C VAL A 29 -0.56 2.00 -4.51
N GLY A 30 0.43 2.63 -3.86
CA GLY A 30 0.64 2.56 -2.42
C GLY A 30 1.24 1.25 -1.91
N ARG A 31 1.80 0.39 -2.78
CA ARG A 31 2.78 -0.61 -2.34
C ARG A 31 4.14 0.04 -2.16
N ASP A 32 4.86 -0.42 -1.16
CA ASP A 32 6.27 -0.09 -0.93
C ASP A 32 7.12 -1.37 -0.95
N ASP A 33 8.43 -1.24 -0.71
CA ASP A 33 9.38 -2.35 -0.72
C ASP A 33 9.15 -3.39 0.40
N SER A 34 8.17 -3.16 1.28
CA SER A 34 7.77 -4.15 2.29
C SER A 34 6.65 -5.08 1.80
N ASP A 35 6.07 -4.82 0.63
CA ASP A 35 5.02 -5.63 0.02
C ASP A 35 5.52 -6.49 -1.16
N PRO A 36 4.99 -7.71 -1.35
CA PRO A 36 5.29 -8.51 -2.54
C PRO A 36 4.70 -7.86 -3.81
N ALA A 37 5.36 -8.09 -4.95
CA ALA A 37 4.94 -7.56 -6.25
C ALA A 37 3.52 -7.96 -6.68
N THR A 38 3.01 -9.08 -6.16
CA THR A 38 1.63 -9.55 -6.33
C THR A 38 1.13 -10.21 -5.05
N GLY A 39 -0.18 -10.17 -4.80
CA GLY A 39 -0.80 -10.80 -3.63
C GLY A 39 -1.08 -9.85 -2.46
N THR A 40 -1.30 -10.44 -1.28
CA THR A 40 -1.74 -9.75 -0.07
C THR A 40 -0.65 -8.80 0.45
N ARG A 41 -1.04 -7.57 0.76
CA ARG A 41 -0.15 -6.59 1.41
C ARG A 41 0.15 -7.01 2.84
N SER A 42 1.38 -6.79 3.30
CA SER A 42 1.80 -7.08 4.67
C SER A 42 1.12 -6.15 5.69
N GLY A 43 0.68 -4.98 5.24
CA GLY A 43 0.18 -3.90 6.08
C GLY A 43 1.30 -3.19 6.87
N MET A 44 2.56 -3.52 6.58
CA MET A 44 3.71 -2.77 7.06
C MET A 44 3.89 -1.50 6.22
N ARG A 45 4.61 -0.53 6.77
CA ARG A 45 5.00 0.68 6.04
C ARG A 45 6.45 1.01 6.31
N VAL A 46 7.15 1.40 5.27
CA VAL A 46 8.49 1.96 5.36
C VAL A 46 8.41 3.46 5.64
N HIS A 47 9.10 3.91 6.68
CA HIS A 47 9.30 5.32 7.01
C HIS A 47 10.76 5.67 6.81
N THR A 48 11.04 6.82 6.20
CA THR A 48 12.39 7.35 6.11
C THR A 48 12.50 8.55 7.03
N ASP A 49 13.45 8.52 7.97
CA ASP A 49 13.80 9.71 8.74
C ASP A 49 14.48 10.72 7.81
N HIS A 50 13.87 11.89 7.66
CA HIS A 50 14.37 12.94 6.79
C HIS A 50 15.71 13.53 7.24
N LEU A 51 16.05 13.46 8.53
CA LEU A 51 17.30 14.02 9.05
C LEU A 51 18.48 13.09 8.79
N THR A 52 18.28 11.78 9.02
CA THR A 52 19.36 10.78 8.98
C THR A 52 19.35 9.93 7.70
N GLY A 53 18.23 9.87 6.99
CA GLY A 53 18.02 8.97 5.86
C GLY A 53 17.78 7.51 6.25
N ILE A 54 17.75 7.19 7.55
CA ILE A 54 17.55 5.82 8.05
C ILE A 54 16.11 5.38 7.81
N GLN A 55 15.96 4.14 7.37
CA GLN A 55 14.66 3.53 7.19
C GLN A 55 14.18 2.78 8.44
N TYR A 56 12.89 2.92 8.71
CA TYR A 56 12.17 2.25 9.77
C TYR A 56 10.97 1.50 9.19
N LEU A 57 10.55 0.45 9.86
CA LEU A 57 9.38 -0.35 9.52
C LEU A 57 8.35 -0.20 10.63
N SER A 58 7.11 0.12 10.25
CA SER A 58 5.97 0.11 11.18
C SER A 58 4.99 -1.00 10.84
N GLY A 59 4.45 -1.67 11.84
CA GLY A 59 3.43 -2.71 11.65
C GLY A 59 1.98 -2.18 11.68
N PRO A 60 0.99 -3.01 11.31
CA PRO A 60 -0.43 -2.62 11.28
C PRO A 60 -1.00 -2.18 12.62
N LYS A 61 -0.44 -2.70 13.73
CA LYS A 61 -0.84 -2.38 15.11
C LYS A 61 0.06 -1.31 15.75
N GLY A 62 0.86 -0.61 14.94
CA GLY A 62 1.88 0.32 15.40
C GLY A 62 3.21 -0.36 15.71
N GLY A 63 4.05 0.34 16.48
CA GLY A 63 5.45 0.01 16.68
C GLY A 63 6.32 0.53 15.53
N LEU A 64 7.55 0.91 15.86
CA LEU A 64 8.54 1.39 14.91
C LEU A 64 9.84 0.62 15.17
N MET A 65 10.36 -0.05 14.16
CA MET A 65 11.60 -0.82 14.25
C MET A 65 12.56 -0.36 13.15
N MET A 66 13.84 -0.22 13.48
CA MET A 66 14.86 0.12 12.50
C MET A 66 15.04 -1.03 11.49
N ARG A 67 15.13 -0.71 10.19
CA ARG A 67 15.49 -1.69 9.17
C ARG A 67 17.00 -1.83 9.11
N VAL A 68 17.49 -3.08 9.08
CA VAL A 68 18.92 -3.38 8.97
C VAL A 68 19.22 -4.29 7.80
N ASP A 69 20.43 -4.19 7.26
CA ASP A 69 20.96 -5.08 6.24
C ASP A 69 21.39 -6.45 6.83
N THR A 70 22.00 -7.29 5.99
CA THR A 70 22.49 -8.62 6.40
C THR A 70 23.64 -8.57 7.41
N GLU A 71 24.30 -7.42 7.57
CA GLU A 71 25.39 -7.19 8.51
C GLU A 71 24.91 -6.49 9.80
N GLY A 72 23.62 -6.17 9.90
CA GLY A 72 23.03 -5.47 11.04
C GLY A 72 23.20 -3.95 10.98
N ARG A 73 23.58 -3.37 9.84
CA ARG A 73 23.72 -1.92 9.67
C ARG A 73 22.38 -1.28 9.27
N PRO A 74 22.08 -0.05 9.71
CA PRO A 74 20.86 0.65 9.31
C PRO A 74 20.77 0.86 7.79
N ILE A 75 19.62 0.56 7.19
CA ILE A 75 19.38 0.79 5.76
C ILE A 75 19.10 2.28 5.52
N LEU A 76 19.77 2.87 4.52
CA LEU A 76 19.59 4.26 4.10
C LEU A 76 18.73 4.37 2.83
N ALA A 77 17.82 5.33 2.77
CA ALA A 77 16.92 5.50 1.62
C ALA A 77 17.62 5.79 0.28
N LYS A 78 18.86 6.28 0.31
CA LYS A 78 19.66 6.53 -0.89
C LYS A 78 20.21 5.23 -1.53
N GLU A 79 20.25 4.13 -0.79
CA GLU A 79 20.81 2.86 -1.26
C GLU A 79 19.76 1.93 -1.90
N VAL A 80 18.50 2.35 -1.96
CA VAL A 80 17.37 1.54 -2.45
C VAL A 80 16.84 2.05 -3.81
N GLY A 81 17.73 2.62 -4.63
CA GLY A 81 17.41 3.17 -5.97
C GLY A 81 17.67 2.19 -7.11
#